data_AF-A0A9D5RCL1-F1
#
_entry.id   AF-A0A9D5RCL1-F1
#
_cell.length_a   1.000
_cell.length_b   1.000
_cell.length_c   1.000
_cell.angle_alpha   90.00
_cell.angle_beta   90.00
_cell.angle_gamma   90.00
#
_symmetry.space_group_name_H-M   'P 1'
#
loop_
_entity.id
_entity.type
_entity.pdbx_description
1 polymer ?
#
loop_
_entity_poly.entity_id
_entity_poly.type
_entity_poly.pdbx_seq_one_letter_code
_entity_poly.pdbx_strand_id
1 'polypeptide(L)'
;MLRILSVLLSLIALAVACFSLIMAQPRSDQAPAVSPQPLLAPSPALNITDEKDLRNLIAAFPVPVMSFLSGSGIRFVSATSSYAAWRSGFARIATLYWQTADGEPLILRSIYPADAFGLLEKGFHFTPVAGPTLFGNASVRMEDGGTIRIHTATDTGLYAVNCPKSLSDHISVISRSLQLFTVDEPAG
;
A
#
# COMPACT_ATOMS: atom_id res chain seq x y z
N MET A 1 -20.06 -45.05 33.14
CA MET A 1 -19.00 -44.21 33.75
C MET A 1 -17.96 -43.72 32.73
N LEU A 2 -17.31 -44.60 31.97
CA LEU A 2 -16.22 -44.22 31.04
C LEU A 2 -16.62 -43.16 29.98
N ARG A 3 -17.86 -43.23 29.44
CA ARG A 3 -18.38 -42.25 28.45
C ARG A 3 -18.63 -40.85 29.02
N ILE A 4 -19.01 -40.77 30.29
CA ILE A 4 -19.26 -39.49 30.97
C ILE A 4 -17.91 -38.82 31.26
N LEU A 5 -16.92 -39.63 31.70
CA LEU A 5 -15.56 -39.18 31.92
C LEU A 5 -14.90 -38.66 30.62
N SER A 6 -15.10 -39.34 29.49
CA SER A 6 -14.54 -38.90 28.20
C SER A 6 -15.16 -37.60 27.69
N VAL A 7 -16.48 -37.42 27.85
CA VAL A 7 -17.16 -36.17 27.46
C VAL A 7 -16.68 -35.00 28.33
N LEU A 8 -16.55 -35.23 29.64
CA LEU A 8 -16.04 -34.22 30.56
C LEU A 8 -14.59 -33.83 30.22
N LEU A 9 -13.73 -34.81 29.94
CA LEU A 9 -12.34 -34.57 29.57
C LEU A 9 -12.23 -33.78 28.24
N SER A 10 -13.09 -34.08 27.27
CA SER A 10 -13.13 -33.38 25.98
C SER A 10 -13.62 -31.94 26.12
N LEU A 11 -14.59 -31.69 27.00
CA LEU A 11 -15.06 -30.32 27.32
C LEU A 11 -13.97 -29.51 28.03
N ILE A 12 -13.25 -30.13 28.96
CA ILE A 12 -12.10 -29.49 29.64
C ILE A 12 -11.00 -29.18 28.63
N ALA A 13 -10.64 -30.12 27.75
CA ALA A 13 -9.64 -29.90 26.71
C ALA A 13 -10.04 -28.76 25.75
N LEU A 14 -11.30 -28.71 25.34
CA LEU A 14 -11.82 -27.63 24.49
C LEU A 14 -11.79 -26.29 25.22
N ALA A 15 -12.17 -26.24 26.50
CA ALA A 15 -12.12 -25.02 27.31
C ALA A 15 -10.68 -24.51 27.47
N VAL A 16 -9.71 -25.40 27.72
CA VAL A 16 -8.28 -25.05 27.79
C VAL A 16 -7.76 -24.56 26.45
N ALA A 17 -8.16 -25.18 25.34
CA ALA A 17 -7.78 -24.74 23.99
C ALA A 17 -8.35 -23.35 23.66
N CYS A 18 -9.64 -23.12 23.95
CA CYS A 18 -10.28 -21.81 23.78
C CYS A 18 -9.62 -20.74 24.65
N PHE A 19 -9.31 -21.07 25.91
CA PHE A 19 -8.61 -20.15 26.81
C PHE A 19 -7.19 -19.83 26.31
N SER A 20 -6.49 -20.83 25.78
CA SER A 20 -5.15 -20.66 25.19
C SER A 20 -5.18 -19.79 23.94
N LEU A 21 -6.23 -19.87 23.11
CA LEU A 21 -6.41 -19.01 21.93
C LEU A 21 -6.74 -17.56 22.32
N ILE A 22 -7.49 -17.34 23.41
CA ILE A 22 -7.79 -16.00 23.92
C ILE A 22 -6.56 -15.38 24.60
N MET A 23 -5.78 -16.18 25.33
CA MET A 23 -4.56 -15.74 26.04
C MET A 23 -3.31 -15.73 25.18
N ALA A 24 -3.34 -16.36 24.00
CA ALA A 24 -2.37 -16.11 22.94
C ALA A 24 -2.56 -14.66 22.47
N GLN A 25 -2.04 -13.72 23.26
CA GLN A 25 -1.75 -12.40 22.76
C GLN A 25 -0.92 -12.61 21.49
N PRO A 26 -1.30 -11.99 20.36
CA PRO A 26 -0.42 -12.00 19.19
C PRO A 26 0.93 -11.55 19.72
N ARG A 27 1.96 -12.39 19.55
CA ARG A 27 3.33 -12.01 19.91
C ARG A 27 3.52 -10.64 19.29
N SER A 28 3.63 -9.63 20.14
CA SER A 28 4.23 -8.36 19.76
C SER A 28 5.72 -8.63 19.60
N ASP A 29 6.07 -9.51 18.66
CA ASP A 29 7.29 -9.30 17.90
C ASP A 29 7.15 -7.86 17.47
N GLN A 30 7.95 -7.00 18.10
CA GLN A 30 7.93 -5.57 17.91
C GLN A 30 7.75 -5.37 16.42
N ALA A 31 6.61 -4.81 15.99
CA ALA A 31 6.47 -4.37 14.61
C ALA A 31 7.78 -3.63 14.33
N PRO A 32 8.59 -4.10 13.35
CA PRO A 32 9.98 -3.69 13.24
C PRO A 32 9.99 -2.18 13.37
N ALA A 33 10.68 -1.66 14.38
CA ALA A 33 10.61 -0.24 14.70
C ALA A 33 10.97 0.50 13.41
N VAL A 34 9.96 1.10 12.77
CA VAL A 34 10.18 1.88 11.56
C VAL A 34 11.07 3.01 12.02
N SER A 35 12.34 2.94 11.64
CA SER A 35 13.32 3.92 12.05
C SER A 35 12.78 5.29 11.64
N PRO A 36 12.71 6.28 12.55
CA PRO A 36 12.10 7.56 12.24
C PRO A 36 12.78 8.16 11.00
N GLN A 37 12.04 8.22 9.89
CA GLN A 37 12.57 8.78 8.66
C GLN A 37 12.62 10.31 8.77
N PRO A 38 13.67 10.97 8.26
CA PRO A 38 13.82 12.41 8.40
C PRO A 38 12.70 13.15 7.66
N LEU A 39 12.09 14.12 8.35
CA LEU A 39 11.06 14.97 7.73
C LEU A 39 11.71 15.98 6.77
N LEU A 40 10.98 16.35 5.71
CA LEU A 40 11.52 17.16 4.64
C LEU A 40 11.36 18.66 4.90
N ALA A 41 12.25 19.45 4.30
CA ALA A 41 12.02 20.86 4.04
C ALA A 41 11.02 21.04 2.88
N PRO A 42 10.26 22.14 2.86
CA PRO A 42 9.32 22.42 1.77
C PRO A 42 10.06 22.68 0.45
N SER A 43 9.55 22.10 -0.64
CA SER A 43 9.97 22.33 -2.03
C SER A 43 8.72 22.60 -2.89
N PRO A 44 8.84 23.24 -4.07
CA PRO A 44 7.68 23.43 -4.95
C PRO A 44 7.03 22.11 -5.36
N ALA A 45 5.71 22.15 -5.56
CA ALA A 45 5.01 21.03 -6.15
C ALA A 45 5.41 20.87 -7.62
N LEU A 46 5.57 19.63 -8.06
CA LEU A 46 5.82 19.30 -9.46
C LEU A 46 4.54 18.73 -10.06
N ASN A 47 4.13 19.21 -11.23
CA ASN A 47 3.01 18.67 -11.99
C ASN A 47 3.51 18.33 -13.40
N ILE A 48 3.23 17.11 -13.84
CA ILE A 48 3.63 16.62 -15.17
C ILE A 48 2.41 16.02 -15.88
N THR A 49 2.36 16.19 -17.19
CA THR A 49 1.30 15.65 -18.06
C THR A 49 1.84 14.75 -19.17
N ASP A 50 3.16 14.75 -19.40
CA ASP A 50 3.84 13.82 -20.31
C ASP A 50 4.60 12.77 -19.49
N GLU A 51 4.48 11.50 -19.88
CA GLU A 51 5.16 10.37 -19.22
C GLU A 51 6.68 10.51 -19.31
N LYS A 52 7.21 11.18 -20.34
CA LYS A 52 8.66 11.43 -20.49
C LYS A 52 9.24 12.23 -19.32
N ASP A 53 8.44 13.10 -18.72
CA ASP A 53 8.83 13.92 -17.57
C ASP A 53 8.73 13.16 -16.25
N LEU A 54 8.18 11.95 -16.24
CA LEU A 54 8.06 11.11 -15.05
C LEU A 54 9.42 10.84 -14.41
N ARG A 55 10.47 10.67 -15.22
CA ARG A 55 11.84 10.49 -14.73
C ARG A 55 12.30 11.66 -13.84
N ASN A 56 11.93 12.89 -14.19
CA ASN A 56 12.29 14.08 -13.41
C ASN A 56 11.56 14.09 -12.06
N LEU A 57 10.29 13.65 -12.04
CA LEU A 57 9.54 13.49 -10.80
C LEU A 57 10.17 12.43 -9.90
N ILE A 58 10.53 11.27 -10.46
CA ILE A 58 11.15 10.17 -9.73
C ILE A 58 12.50 10.63 -9.15
N ALA A 59 13.34 11.32 -9.94
CA ALA A 59 14.63 11.84 -9.49
C ALA A 59 14.51 12.81 -8.31
N ALA A 60 13.42 13.59 -8.27
CA ALA A 60 13.19 14.57 -7.22
C ALA A 60 12.45 13.98 -5.99
N PHE A 61 11.96 12.74 -6.05
CA PHE A 61 11.23 12.10 -4.96
C PHE A 61 12.20 11.38 -4.01
N PRO A 62 12.00 11.46 -2.68
CA PRO A 62 12.97 10.95 -1.70
C PRO A 62 13.10 9.42 -1.66
N VAL A 63 12.18 8.69 -2.28
CA VAL A 63 12.08 7.24 -2.25
C VAL A 63 11.65 6.73 -3.63
N PRO A 64 11.77 5.41 -3.91
CA PRO A 64 11.27 4.86 -5.16
C PRO A 64 9.79 5.22 -5.36
N VAL A 65 9.40 5.58 -6.58
CA VAL A 65 8.01 5.92 -6.92
C VAL A 65 7.36 4.71 -7.58
N MET A 66 6.18 4.34 -7.09
CA MET A 66 5.35 3.31 -7.69
C MET A 66 4.79 3.77 -9.03
N SER A 67 5.01 2.98 -10.07
CA SER A 67 4.49 3.18 -11.42
C SER A 67 4.21 1.84 -12.10
N PHE A 68 3.55 1.85 -13.26
CA PHE A 68 3.34 0.65 -14.05
C PHE A 68 4.57 0.28 -14.88
N LEU A 69 4.77 -1.02 -15.10
CA LEU A 69 5.75 -1.56 -16.04
C LEU A 69 5.49 -1.03 -17.46
N SER A 70 6.57 -0.69 -18.16
CA SER A 70 6.50 -0.38 -19.59
C SER A 70 5.91 -1.57 -20.35
N GLY A 71 4.96 -1.30 -21.25
CA GLY A 71 4.28 -2.35 -22.02
C GLY A 71 3.11 -3.04 -21.30
N SER A 72 2.71 -2.59 -20.10
CA SER A 72 1.53 -3.10 -19.39
C SER A 72 0.18 -2.81 -20.07
N GLY A 73 0.16 -1.96 -21.10
CA GLY A 73 -1.07 -1.51 -21.77
C GLY A 73 -1.85 -0.46 -20.99
N ILE A 74 -1.34 0.00 -19.84
CA ILE A 74 -1.92 1.07 -19.04
C ILE A 74 -1.27 2.39 -19.47
N ARG A 75 -2.09 3.41 -19.74
CA ARG A 75 -1.67 4.70 -20.27
C ARG A 75 -1.48 5.72 -19.16
N PHE A 76 -0.35 6.43 -19.19
CA PHE A 76 -0.11 7.56 -18.30
C PHE A 76 -1.03 8.74 -18.65
N VAL A 77 -1.55 9.43 -17.64
CA VAL A 77 -2.38 10.61 -17.81
C VAL A 77 -1.69 11.85 -17.26
N SER A 78 -1.27 11.81 -16.00
CA SER A 78 -0.57 12.91 -15.35
C SER A 78 0.05 12.45 -14.04
N ALA A 79 0.92 13.25 -13.46
CA ALA A 79 1.38 13.04 -12.10
C ALA A 79 1.66 14.34 -11.38
N THR A 80 1.53 14.29 -10.06
CA THR A 80 1.83 15.40 -9.17
C THR A 80 2.75 14.94 -8.05
N SER A 81 3.65 15.80 -7.59
CA SER A 81 4.42 15.62 -6.36
C SER A 81 4.18 16.82 -5.47
N SER A 82 3.60 16.60 -4.30
CA SER A 82 3.20 17.66 -3.36
C SER A 82 3.62 17.34 -1.94
N TYR A 83 3.59 18.37 -1.08
CA TYR A 83 3.84 18.23 0.35
C TYR A 83 2.55 18.19 1.14
N ALA A 84 2.57 17.45 2.24
CA ALA A 84 1.53 17.45 3.24
C ALA A 84 2.15 17.62 4.62
N ALA A 85 1.48 18.38 5.49
CA ALA A 85 1.90 18.49 6.88
C ALA A 85 1.84 17.12 7.55
N TRP A 86 2.95 16.72 8.18
CA TRP A 86 3.05 15.45 8.89
C TRP A 86 3.90 15.63 10.15
N ARG A 87 3.29 15.43 11.31
CA ARG A 87 3.92 15.63 12.63
C ARG A 87 4.51 17.04 12.73
N SER A 88 5.81 17.17 12.98
CA SER A 88 6.53 18.45 13.13
C SER A 88 7.23 18.92 11.85
N GLY A 89 6.86 18.36 10.68
CA GLY A 89 7.48 18.68 9.40
C GLY A 89 6.59 18.31 8.23
N PHE A 90 7.19 17.87 7.12
CA PHE A 90 6.46 17.55 5.90
C PHE A 90 6.72 16.13 5.40
N ALA A 91 5.62 15.49 5.01
CA ALA A 91 5.61 14.32 4.15
C ALA A 91 5.54 14.77 2.68
N ARG A 92 5.98 13.90 1.77
CA ARG A 92 5.84 14.09 0.32
C ARG A 92 4.96 13.00 -0.27
N ILE A 93 4.09 13.39 -1.19
CA ILE A 93 3.14 12.52 -1.86
C ILE A 93 3.35 12.68 -3.36
N ALA A 94 3.71 11.60 -4.04
CA ALA A 94 3.61 11.50 -5.49
C ALA A 94 2.29 10.81 -5.84
N THR A 95 1.43 11.47 -6.61
CA THR A 95 0.16 10.91 -7.11
C THR A 95 0.24 10.82 -8.62
N LEU A 96 0.22 9.60 -9.16
CA LEU A 96 0.23 9.35 -10.60
C LEU A 96 -1.17 8.87 -11.02
N TYR A 97 -1.69 9.48 -12.07
CA TYR A 97 -2.95 9.15 -12.70
C TYR A 97 -2.69 8.35 -13.97
N TRP A 98 -3.31 7.18 -14.04
CA TRP A 98 -3.21 6.25 -15.14
C TRP A 98 -4.61 5.85 -15.60
N GLN A 99 -4.71 5.28 -16.79
CA GLN A 99 -5.94 4.74 -17.32
C GLN A 99 -5.70 3.40 -18.00
N THR A 100 -6.60 2.46 -17.79
CA THR A 100 -6.61 1.21 -18.56
C THR A 100 -6.91 1.48 -20.04
N ALA A 101 -6.74 0.47 -20.90
CA ALA A 101 -7.11 0.56 -22.30
C ALA A 101 -8.60 0.92 -22.50
N ASP A 102 -9.46 0.47 -21.59
CA ASP A 102 -10.91 0.74 -21.59
C ASP A 102 -11.27 2.10 -20.97
N GLY A 103 -10.27 2.88 -20.52
CA GLY A 103 -10.45 4.23 -19.96
C GLY A 103 -10.75 4.27 -18.46
N GLU A 104 -10.81 3.12 -17.78
CA GLU A 104 -10.99 3.07 -16.33
C GLU A 104 -9.80 3.71 -15.60
N PRO A 105 -10.03 4.66 -14.68
CA PRO A 105 -8.96 5.38 -13.99
C PRO A 105 -8.25 4.50 -12.97
N LEU A 106 -6.94 4.65 -12.86
CA LEU A 106 -6.10 4.03 -11.84
C LEU A 106 -5.27 5.13 -11.18
N ILE A 107 -5.27 5.19 -9.85
CA ILE A 107 -4.52 6.22 -9.11
C ILE A 107 -3.46 5.53 -8.25
N LEU A 108 -2.20 5.87 -8.51
CA LEU A 108 -1.06 5.39 -7.74
C LEU A 108 -0.58 6.50 -6.80
N ARG A 109 -0.29 6.16 -5.55
CA ARG A 109 0.29 7.07 -4.57
C ARG A 109 1.56 6.46 -3.99
N SER A 110 2.64 7.24 -4.00
CA SER A 110 3.87 6.97 -3.27
C SER A 110 4.03 8.05 -2.22
N ILE A 111 4.20 7.66 -0.95
CA ILE A 111 4.19 8.55 0.20
C ILE A 111 5.46 8.33 0.99
N TYR A 112 6.13 9.42 1.32
CA TYR A 112 7.24 9.46 2.25
C TYR A 112 6.88 10.40 3.41
N PRO A 113 7.12 10.02 4.68
CA PRO A 113 7.69 8.75 5.14
C PRO A 113 6.70 7.57 5.10
N ALA A 114 7.21 6.35 5.25
CA ALA A 114 6.46 5.09 5.21
C ALA A 114 5.41 4.95 6.33
N ASP A 115 5.62 5.65 7.46
CA ASP A 115 4.69 5.66 8.59
C ASP A 115 3.51 6.64 8.40
N ALA A 116 3.46 7.36 7.28
CA ALA A 116 2.46 8.41 7.02
C ALA A 116 1.09 7.88 6.57
N PHE A 117 0.60 6.80 7.19
CA PHE A 117 -0.70 6.18 6.91
C PHE A 117 -1.88 7.15 7.04
N GLY A 118 -1.76 8.17 7.91
CA GLY A 118 -2.78 9.21 8.08
C GLY A 118 -3.00 10.10 6.86
N LEU A 119 -2.11 10.03 5.86
CA LEU A 119 -2.22 10.76 4.59
C LEU A 119 -2.93 9.96 3.49
N LEU A 120 -3.24 8.69 3.73
CA LEU A 120 -4.11 7.93 2.85
C LEU A 120 -5.54 8.49 2.88
N GLU A 121 -6.27 8.31 1.79
CA GLU A 121 -7.68 8.72 1.71
C GLU A 121 -8.54 8.09 2.81
N LYS A 122 -9.48 8.86 3.33
CA LYS A 122 -10.42 8.41 4.35
C LYS A 122 -11.67 7.82 3.68
N GLY A 123 -12.49 7.09 4.44
CA GLY A 123 -13.75 6.51 3.95
C GLY A 123 -13.64 5.08 3.42
N PHE A 124 -12.44 4.50 3.44
CA PHE A 124 -12.21 3.10 3.13
C PHE A 124 -12.41 2.22 4.37
N HIS A 125 -12.97 1.04 4.17
CA HIS A 125 -13.22 0.04 5.21
C HIS A 125 -12.45 -1.24 4.92
N PHE A 126 -12.02 -1.93 5.98
CA PHE A 126 -11.39 -3.23 5.84
C PHE A 126 -12.37 -4.25 5.25
N THR A 127 -11.86 -5.13 4.39
CA THR A 127 -12.63 -6.24 3.83
C THR A 127 -11.93 -7.55 4.16
N PRO A 128 -12.66 -8.66 4.43
CA PRO A 128 -12.07 -9.96 4.75
C PRO A 128 -11.51 -10.68 3.52
N VAL A 129 -11.11 -9.93 2.48
CA VAL A 129 -10.52 -10.44 1.26
C VAL A 129 -9.04 -10.07 1.28
N ALA A 130 -8.16 -11.07 1.14
CA ALA A 130 -6.74 -10.81 1.08
C ALA A 130 -6.39 -9.92 -0.13
N GLY A 131 -5.56 -8.90 0.11
CA GLY A 131 -4.98 -8.10 -0.97
C GLY A 131 -3.91 -8.88 -1.73
N PRO A 132 -3.69 -8.60 -3.02
CA PRO A 132 -2.53 -9.13 -3.74
C PRO A 132 -1.24 -8.55 -3.16
N THR A 133 -0.13 -9.26 -3.27
CA THR A 133 1.17 -8.68 -2.91
C THR A 133 1.51 -7.51 -3.82
N LEU A 134 2.10 -6.45 -3.26
CA LEU A 134 2.66 -5.34 -4.02
C LEU A 134 4.18 -5.40 -3.91
N PHE A 135 4.88 -5.53 -5.06
CA PHE A 135 6.35 -5.60 -5.14
C PHE A 135 6.97 -6.51 -4.06
N GLY A 136 6.39 -7.70 -3.88
CA GLY A 136 6.85 -8.72 -2.93
C GLY A 136 6.40 -8.53 -1.47
N ASN A 137 5.74 -7.42 -1.13
CA ASN A 137 5.26 -7.13 0.21
C ASN A 137 3.79 -7.50 0.41
N ALA A 138 3.45 -7.94 1.63
CA ALA A 138 2.07 -8.11 2.04
C ALA A 138 1.34 -6.77 1.97
N SER A 139 0.09 -6.78 1.49
CA SER A 139 -0.71 -5.57 1.33
C SER A 139 -2.02 -5.67 2.11
N VAL A 140 -2.63 -4.51 2.33
CA VAL A 140 -3.95 -4.38 2.92
C VAL A 140 -4.91 -3.91 1.85
N ARG A 141 -5.97 -4.70 1.64
CA ARG A 141 -7.12 -4.35 0.80
C ARG A 141 -8.17 -3.66 1.65
N MET A 142 -8.56 -2.46 1.22
CA MET A 142 -9.69 -1.73 1.77
C MET A 142 -10.58 -1.23 0.66
N GLU A 143 -11.87 -1.08 0.92
CA GLU A 143 -12.85 -0.70 -0.09
C GLU A 143 -13.77 0.39 0.42
N ASP A 144 -14.25 1.21 -0.51
CA ASP A 144 -15.43 2.04 -0.33
C ASP A 144 -16.55 1.58 -1.30
N GLY A 145 -17.60 2.38 -1.43
CA GLY A 145 -18.74 2.08 -2.31
C GLY A 145 -18.37 1.87 -3.79
N GLY A 146 -17.29 2.48 -4.28
CA GLY A 146 -16.90 2.49 -5.70
C GLY A 146 -15.42 2.20 -6.00
N THR A 147 -14.56 2.18 -4.99
CA THR A 147 -13.10 2.11 -5.12
C THR A 147 -12.53 1.03 -4.22
N ILE A 148 -11.51 0.35 -4.71
CA ILE A 148 -10.71 -0.62 -3.99
C ILE A 148 -9.30 -0.04 -3.87
N ARG A 149 -8.85 0.16 -2.63
CA ARG A 149 -7.49 0.56 -2.30
C ARG A 149 -6.69 -0.65 -1.85
N ILE A 150 -5.59 -0.91 -2.53
CA ILE A 150 -4.55 -1.83 -2.06
C ILE A 150 -3.36 -0.99 -1.63
N HIS A 151 -2.86 -1.18 -0.42
CA HIS A 151 -1.69 -0.44 0.05
C HIS A 151 -0.73 -1.31 0.84
N THR A 152 0.54 -0.93 0.83
CA THR A 152 1.60 -1.56 1.62
C THR A 152 2.63 -0.50 2.01
N ALA A 153 3.31 -0.71 3.13
CA ALA A 153 4.46 0.08 3.54
C ALA A 153 5.72 -0.78 3.43
N THR A 154 6.78 -0.20 2.88
CA THR A 154 8.14 -0.75 2.92
C THR A 154 8.93 -0.06 4.04
N ASP A 155 10.22 -0.36 4.12
CA ASP A 155 11.20 0.36 4.92
C ASP A 155 11.39 1.82 4.48
N THR A 156 11.19 2.10 3.18
CA THR A 156 11.39 3.44 2.60
C THR A 156 10.10 4.24 2.43
N GLY A 157 8.99 3.64 2.02
CA GLY A 157 7.80 4.41 1.65
C GLY A 157 6.48 3.67 1.84
N LEU A 158 5.39 4.43 1.80
CA LEU A 158 4.02 3.93 1.81
C LEU A 158 3.44 4.07 0.40
N TYR A 159 2.88 2.99 -0.10
CA TYR A 159 2.41 2.88 -1.47
C TYR A 159 0.96 2.44 -1.49
N ALA A 160 0.13 3.09 -2.33
CA ALA A 160 -1.27 2.75 -2.47
C ALA A 160 -1.72 2.83 -3.93
N VAL A 161 -2.45 1.82 -4.40
CA VAL A 161 -3.15 1.82 -5.68
C VAL A 161 -4.64 1.83 -5.42
N ASN A 162 -5.34 2.76 -6.05
CA ASN A 162 -6.80 2.84 -6.05
C ASN A 162 -7.30 2.39 -7.43
N CYS A 163 -8.20 1.41 -7.42
CA CYS A 163 -8.88 0.87 -8.60
C CYS A 163 -10.39 1.03 -8.44
N PRO A 164 -11.14 1.37 -9.50
CA PRO A 164 -12.60 1.24 -9.53
C PRO A 164 -13.04 -0.20 -9.21
N LYS A 165 -14.20 -0.33 -8.57
CA LYS A 165 -14.79 -1.65 -8.27
C LYS A 165 -15.07 -2.50 -9.51
N SER A 166 -15.30 -1.87 -10.66
CA SER A 166 -15.42 -2.56 -11.96
C SER A 166 -14.19 -3.39 -12.32
N LEU A 167 -13.01 -3.06 -11.76
CA LEU A 167 -11.76 -3.77 -11.98
C LEU A 167 -11.44 -4.82 -10.90
N SER A 168 -12.38 -5.15 -10.00
CA SER A 168 -12.12 -6.06 -8.87
C SER A 168 -11.49 -7.39 -9.28
N ASP A 169 -11.97 -7.99 -10.38
CA ASP A 169 -11.47 -9.29 -10.87
C ASP A 169 -10.07 -9.18 -11.50
N HIS A 170 -9.62 -7.97 -11.84
CA HIS A 170 -8.33 -7.69 -12.45
C HIS A 170 -7.29 -7.17 -11.47
N ILE A 171 -7.65 -6.97 -10.19
CA ILE A 171 -6.75 -6.41 -9.16
C ILE A 171 -5.42 -7.13 -9.07
N SER A 172 -5.42 -8.48 -9.14
CA SER A 172 -4.18 -9.26 -9.09
C SER A 172 -3.30 -9.05 -10.31
N VAL A 173 -3.89 -8.82 -11.49
CA VAL A 173 -3.14 -8.53 -12.73
C VAL A 173 -2.54 -7.13 -12.66
N ILE A 174 -3.36 -6.14 -12.30
CA ILE A 174 -2.94 -4.74 -12.11
C ILE A 174 -1.81 -4.65 -11.08
N SER A 175 -1.93 -5.38 -9.97
CA SER A 175 -0.92 -5.36 -8.91
C SER A 175 0.42 -5.96 -9.34
N ARG A 176 0.41 -6.96 -10.24
CA ARG A 176 1.63 -7.55 -10.80
C ARG A 176 2.31 -6.68 -11.84
N SER A 177 1.59 -5.72 -12.44
CA SER A 177 2.18 -4.77 -13.38
C SER A 177 2.76 -3.52 -12.70
N LEU A 178 2.66 -3.42 -11.36
CA LEU A 178 3.27 -2.33 -10.58
C LEU A 178 4.73 -2.63 -10.25
N GLN A 179 5.57 -1.61 -10.34
CA GLN A 179 6.97 -1.63 -9.92
C GLN A 179 7.34 -0.34 -9.18
N LEU A 180 8.34 -0.43 -8.30
CA LEU A 180 9.00 0.72 -7.71
C LEU A 180 10.15 1.17 -8.62
N PHE A 181 10.09 2.41 -9.10
CA PHE A 181 11.11 3.00 -9.94
C PHE A 181 12.02 3.91 -9.14
N THR A 182 13.32 3.69 -9.29
CA THR A 182 14.40 4.62 -8.91
C THR A 182 14.98 5.22 -10.18
N VAL A 183 15.53 6.42 -10.09
CA VAL A 183 16.51 6.84 -11.10
C VAL A 183 17.83 6.24 -10.66
N ASP A 184 18.17 5.07 -11.20
CA ASP A 184 19.54 4.57 -11.06
C ASP A 184 20.51 5.62 -11.65
N GLU A 185 21.64 5.84 -10.96
CA GLU A 185 22.79 6.60 -11.49
C GLU A 185 23.03 6.22 -12.95
N PRO A 186 23.45 7.17 -13.81
CA PRO A 186 23.73 6.84 -15.20
C PRO A 186 24.75 5.69 -15.25
N ALA A 187 24.43 4.63 -16.00
CA ALA A 187 25.45 3.73 -16.51
C ALA A 187 26.39 4.56 -17.39
N GLY A 188 27.50 5.00 -16.82
CA GLY A 188 28.53 5.82 -17.46
C GLY A 188 29.78 5.87 -16.61
#